data_AF-A0A6A0AAZ9-F1
#
_entry.id   AF-A0A6A0AAZ9-F1
#
_cell.length_a   1.000
_cell.length_b   1.000
_cell.length_c   1.000
_cell.angle_alpha   90.00
_cell.angle_beta   90.00
_cell.angle_gamma   90.00
#
_symmetry.space_group_name_H-M   'P 1'
#
loop_
_entity.id
_entity.type
_entity.pdbx_description
1 polymer ?
#
loop_
_entity_poly.entity_id
_entity_poly.type
_entity_poly.pdbx_seq_one_letter_code
_entity_poly.pdbx_strand_id
1 'polypeptide(L)'
;MDPSPSSVLDGLGSSLISMPDNNVSDANIKSAVVVDIALGVALMGLFVILQARSILYKIRLVSPYVSLRPPPLPTGVSALWAWLVAAAATSDAELLESCGLDAMMLVKMHTFGIQLVAPIAVLGLAILLPLHSCGRFLASGDALGNTSRFMAYTTTNIPPGSPVLWLHFLLTLAFISWGCWLLKWHYHQQEAGQHSMGTGVA
;
A
#
# COMPACT_ATOMS: atom_id res chain seq x y z
N MET A 1 -19.75 -54.02 -22.16
CA MET A 1 -18.57 -53.23 -22.58
C MET A 1 -18.20 -52.41 -21.38
N ASP A 2 -17.34 -52.98 -20.53
CA ASP A 2 -16.96 -52.34 -19.27
C ASP A 2 -15.89 -51.29 -19.55
N PRO A 3 -16.00 -50.08 -18.97
CA PRO A 3 -14.99 -49.05 -19.13
C PRO A 3 -13.66 -49.56 -18.56
N SER A 4 -12.58 -49.40 -19.32
CA SER A 4 -11.23 -49.77 -18.90
C SER A 4 -10.84 -49.03 -17.61
N PRO A 5 -10.13 -49.66 -16.65
CA PRO A 5 -9.80 -49.07 -15.35
C PRO A 5 -8.97 -47.77 -15.45
N SER A 6 -8.27 -47.53 -16.56
CA SER A 6 -7.56 -46.28 -16.83
C SER A 6 -8.49 -45.08 -16.99
N SER A 7 -9.64 -45.22 -17.65
CA SER A 7 -10.56 -44.09 -17.88
C SER A 7 -11.27 -43.64 -16.60
N VAL A 8 -11.45 -44.56 -15.64
CA VAL A 8 -12.00 -44.25 -14.31
C VAL A 8 -10.96 -43.51 -13.47
N LEU A 9 -9.68 -43.91 -13.55
CA LEU A 9 -8.59 -43.23 -12.86
C LEU A 9 -8.27 -41.85 -13.47
N ASP A 10 -8.37 -41.69 -14.78
CA ASP A 10 -8.22 -40.40 -15.46
C ASP A 10 -9.39 -39.45 -15.14
N GLY A 11 -10.61 -39.99 -15.06
CA GLY A 11 -11.81 -39.25 -14.62
C GLY A 11 -11.75 -38.83 -13.16
N LEU A 12 -11.26 -39.70 -12.26
CA LEU A 12 -11.03 -39.38 -10.85
C LEU A 12 -9.87 -38.41 -10.66
N GLY A 13 -8.78 -38.55 -11.44
CA GLY A 13 -7.63 -37.64 -11.40
C GLY A 13 -7.96 -36.22 -11.87
N SER A 14 -8.77 -36.09 -12.92
CA SER A 14 -9.23 -34.78 -13.43
C SER A 14 -10.26 -34.10 -12.51
N SER A 15 -11.08 -34.86 -11.79
CA SER A 15 -12.04 -34.29 -10.83
C SER A 15 -11.44 -34.06 -9.43
N LEU A 16 -10.44 -34.84 -9.00
CA LEU A 16 -9.66 -34.58 -7.76
C LEU A 16 -8.64 -33.44 -7.92
N ILE A 17 -8.19 -33.16 -9.15
CA ILE A 17 -7.32 -32.02 -9.49
C ILE A 17 -8.09 -31.04 -10.38
N SER A 18 -9.33 -30.72 -9.99
CA SER A 18 -9.95 -29.47 -10.43
C SER A 18 -9.21 -28.34 -9.72
N MET A 19 -8.09 -27.88 -10.30
CA MET A 19 -7.51 -26.61 -9.91
C MET A 19 -8.58 -25.54 -10.19
N PRO A 20 -8.95 -24.71 -9.20
CA PRO A 20 -9.87 -23.62 -9.46
C PRO A 20 -9.35 -22.80 -10.64
N ASP A 21 -10.19 -22.58 -11.65
CA ASP A 21 -9.84 -21.72 -12.78
C ASP A 21 -9.45 -20.34 -12.23
N ASN A 22 -8.14 -20.06 -12.23
CA ASN A 22 -7.56 -18.81 -11.74
C ASN A 22 -7.59 -17.71 -12.83
N ASN A 23 -8.44 -17.88 -13.84
CA ASN A 23 -8.59 -16.94 -14.93
C ASN A 23 -9.31 -15.68 -14.45
N VAL A 24 -8.53 -14.60 -14.28
CA VAL A 24 -9.06 -13.31 -13.86
C VAL A 24 -9.51 -12.52 -15.09
N SER A 25 -10.83 -12.38 -15.26
CA SER A 25 -11.42 -11.56 -16.32
C SER A 25 -11.34 -10.05 -15.99
N ASP A 26 -11.21 -9.21 -17.03
CA ASP A 26 -11.31 -7.75 -16.91
C ASP A 26 -12.59 -7.30 -16.19
N ALA A 27 -13.68 -8.07 -16.32
CA ALA A 27 -14.94 -7.80 -15.62
C ALA A 27 -14.81 -7.98 -14.10
N ASN A 28 -14.06 -8.99 -13.64
CA ASN A 28 -13.82 -9.26 -12.22
C ASN A 28 -12.97 -8.17 -11.59
N ILE A 29 -11.97 -7.66 -12.33
CA ILE A 29 -11.12 -6.55 -11.86
C ILE A 29 -11.96 -5.27 -11.74
N LYS A 30 -12.81 -4.98 -12.74
CA LYS A 30 -13.71 -3.82 -12.69
C LYS A 30 -14.71 -3.90 -11.55
N SER A 31 -15.34 -5.05 -11.34
CA SER A 31 -16.31 -5.22 -10.24
C SER A 31 -15.63 -5.07 -8.89
N ALA A 32 -14.44 -5.63 -8.69
CA ALA A 32 -13.66 -5.47 -7.46
C ALA A 32 -13.36 -3.99 -7.18
N VAL A 33 -12.81 -3.26 -8.16
CA VAL A 33 -12.51 -1.83 -8.02
C VAL A 33 -13.76 -1.01 -7.67
N VAL A 34 -14.90 -1.30 -8.31
CA VAL A 34 -16.16 -0.61 -8.01
C VAL A 34 -16.63 -0.90 -6.59
N VAL A 35 -16.56 -2.16 -6.14
CA VAL A 35 -16.95 -2.55 -4.78
C VAL A 35 -16.05 -1.88 -3.74
N ASP A 36 -14.73 -1.89 -3.95
CA ASP A 36 -13.77 -1.27 -3.03
C ASP A 36 -13.96 0.24 -2.93
N ILE A 37 -14.17 0.92 -4.05
CA ILE A 37 -14.46 2.37 -4.07
C ILE A 37 -15.80 2.65 -3.38
N ALA A 38 -16.84 1.88 -3.68
CA ALA A 38 -18.16 2.07 -3.07
C ALA A 38 -18.12 1.86 -1.55
N LEU A 39 -17.43 0.81 -1.09
CA LEU A 39 -17.22 0.53 0.33
C LEU A 39 -16.39 1.65 0.98
N GLY A 40 -15.31 2.10 0.34
CA GLY A 40 -14.49 3.21 0.82
C GLY A 40 -15.29 4.50 1.00
N VAL A 41 -16.12 4.84 0.01
CA VAL A 41 -17.01 6.02 0.08
C VAL A 41 -18.06 5.87 1.18
N ALA A 42 -18.66 4.68 1.33
CA ALA A 42 -19.64 4.42 2.39
C ALA A 42 -19.01 4.53 3.79
N LEU A 43 -17.83 3.95 4.00
CA LEU A 43 -17.09 4.03 5.27
C LEU A 43 -16.62 5.45 5.56
N MET A 44 -16.16 6.20 4.55
CA MET A 44 -15.79 7.60 4.69
C MET A 44 -17.01 8.46 5.07
N GLY A 45 -18.15 8.25 4.42
CA GLY A 45 -19.40 8.92 4.77
C GLY A 45 -19.84 8.60 6.21
N LEU A 46 -19.78 7.33 6.60
CA LEU A 46 -20.06 6.90 7.97
C LEU A 46 -19.12 7.57 8.98
N PHE A 47 -17.81 7.64 8.68
CA PHE A 47 -16.82 8.32 9.51
C PHE A 47 -17.17 9.80 9.73
N VAL A 48 -17.51 10.54 8.66
CA VAL A 48 -17.90 11.96 8.78
C VAL A 48 -19.18 12.13 9.62
N ILE A 49 -20.17 11.26 9.42
CA ILE A 49 -21.42 11.27 10.20
C ILE A 49 -21.13 10.98 11.69
N LEU A 50 -20.30 9.96 11.97
CA LEU A 50 -19.91 9.60 13.33
C LEU A 50 -19.10 10.72 13.99
N GLN A 51 -18.17 11.34 13.28
CA GLN A 51 -17.37 12.47 13.75
C GLN A 51 -18.24 13.70 14.05
N ALA A 52 -19.32 13.91 13.29
CA ALA A 52 -20.26 15.01 13.52
C ALA A 52 -21.18 14.75 14.73
N ARG A 53 -21.69 13.52 14.89
CA ARG A 53 -22.75 13.19 15.85
C ARG A 53 -22.24 12.68 17.20
N SER A 54 -21.08 12.03 17.25
CA SER A 54 -20.63 11.34 18.46
C SER A 54 -19.49 12.07 19.16
N ILE A 55 -19.59 12.16 20.49
CA ILE A 55 -18.55 12.74 21.35
C ILE A 55 -17.28 11.87 21.39
N LEU A 56 -17.38 10.59 21.04
CA LEU A 56 -16.28 9.62 21.08
C LEU A 56 -15.11 10.04 20.19
N TYR A 57 -15.38 10.58 18.99
CA TYR A 57 -14.34 11.07 18.06
C TYR A 57 -13.73 12.41 18.49
N LYS A 58 -14.27 13.03 19.54
CA LYS A 58 -13.81 14.32 20.10
C LYS A 58 -13.40 14.20 21.56
N ILE A 59 -13.15 12.99 22.06
CA ILE A 59 -12.91 12.76 23.49
C ILE A 59 -11.69 13.55 24.01
N ARG A 60 -10.62 13.67 23.19
CA ARG A 60 -9.43 14.47 23.53
C ARG A 60 -9.68 15.99 23.53
N LEU A 61 -10.77 16.48 22.92
CA LEU A 61 -11.17 17.89 23.00
C LEU A 61 -11.92 18.20 24.31
N VAL A 62 -12.60 17.20 24.89
CA VAL A 62 -13.47 17.38 26.06
C VAL A 62 -12.78 16.93 27.36
N SER A 63 -11.81 16.03 27.27
CA SER A 63 -11.13 15.49 28.45
C SER A 63 -10.28 16.56 29.17
N PRO A 64 -10.43 16.72 30.50
CA PRO A 64 -9.65 17.67 31.29
C PRO A 64 -8.20 17.23 31.52
N TYR A 65 -7.86 15.96 31.22
CA TYR A 65 -6.54 15.37 31.46
C TYR A 65 -5.59 15.40 30.25
N VAL A 66 -5.90 16.21 29.23
CA VAL A 66 -5.11 16.29 28.00
C VAL A 66 -4.23 17.55 28.06
N SER A 67 -2.91 17.36 28.01
CA SER A 67 -1.93 18.45 28.06
C SER A 67 -2.03 19.41 26.87
N LEU A 68 -2.19 18.87 25.66
CA LEU A 68 -2.28 19.64 24.43
C LEU A 68 -3.59 19.32 23.68
N ARG A 69 -4.47 20.30 23.55
CA ARG A 69 -5.74 20.13 22.83
C ARG A 69 -5.51 20.28 21.32
N PRO A 70 -6.02 19.35 20.49
CA PRO A 70 -5.92 19.48 19.04
C PRO A 70 -6.79 20.65 18.53
N PRO A 71 -6.43 21.26 17.38
CA PRO A 71 -7.22 22.33 16.79
C PRO A 71 -8.63 21.84 16.44
N PRO A 72 -9.67 22.68 16.62
CA PRO A 72 -11.04 22.31 16.26
C PRO A 72 -11.15 22.13 14.75
N LEU A 73 -11.70 20.99 14.33
CA LEU A 73 -11.90 20.69 12.92
C LEU A 73 -13.16 21.39 12.36
N PRO A 74 -13.11 21.93 11.13
CA PRO A 74 -14.28 22.52 10.48
C PRO A 74 -15.35 21.45 10.22
N THR A 75 -16.62 21.81 10.38
CA THR A 75 -17.77 20.94 10.13
C THR A 75 -18.27 21.08 8.69
N GLY A 76 -18.79 19.99 8.09
CA GLY A 76 -19.33 19.97 6.72
C GLY A 76 -18.47 19.18 5.74
N VAL A 77 -18.50 19.51 4.46
CA VAL A 77 -17.77 18.78 3.39
C VAL A 77 -16.25 18.92 3.51
N SER A 78 -15.76 20.04 4.08
CA SER A 78 -14.33 20.22 4.36
C SER A 78 -13.82 19.24 5.42
N ALA A 79 -14.72 18.68 6.25
CA ALA A 79 -14.37 17.64 7.21
C ALA A 79 -13.89 16.34 6.52
N LEU A 80 -14.08 16.16 5.22
CA LEU A 80 -13.54 14.99 4.51
C LEU A 80 -12.00 14.97 4.51
N TRP A 81 -11.38 16.14 4.42
CA TRP A 81 -9.92 16.27 4.23
C TRP A 81 -9.23 17.08 5.34
N ALA A 82 -9.98 17.94 6.05
CA ALA A 82 -9.40 18.81 7.07
C ALA A 82 -8.74 18.03 8.23
N TRP A 83 -9.29 16.87 8.63
CA TRP A 83 -8.68 16.04 9.66
C TRP A 83 -7.35 15.45 9.20
N LEU A 84 -7.23 15.10 7.91
CA LEU A 84 -6.02 14.52 7.34
C LEU A 84 -4.91 15.57 7.30
N VAL A 85 -5.23 16.79 6.86
CA VAL A 85 -4.28 17.91 6.84
C VAL A 85 -3.86 18.29 8.26
N ALA A 86 -4.80 18.38 9.20
CA ALA A 86 -4.49 18.67 10.60
C ALA A 86 -3.59 17.60 11.24
N ALA A 87 -3.85 16.32 10.95
CA ALA A 87 -3.02 15.21 11.42
C ALA A 87 -1.61 15.26 10.83
N ALA A 88 -1.48 15.59 9.54
CA ALA A 88 -0.19 15.70 8.85
C ALA A 88 0.62 16.95 9.27
N ALA A 89 -0.06 18.02 9.69
CA ALA A 89 0.58 19.27 10.12
C ALA A 89 1.05 19.24 11.58
N THR A 90 0.71 18.21 12.35
CA THR A 90 1.08 18.09 13.77
C THR A 90 2.59 17.86 13.90
N SER A 91 3.25 18.61 14.79
CA SER A 91 4.70 18.51 14.97
C SER A 91 5.13 17.36 15.88
N ASP A 92 6.36 16.88 15.72
CA ASP A 92 6.95 15.81 16.55
C ASP A 92 6.94 16.16 18.06
N ALA A 93 7.14 17.43 18.41
CA ALA A 93 7.14 17.89 19.80
C ALA A 93 5.73 17.80 20.43
N GLU A 94 4.70 18.23 19.69
CA GLU A 94 3.30 18.13 20.12
C GLU A 94 2.84 16.66 20.22
N LEU A 95 3.34 15.80 19.32
CA LEU A 95 3.11 14.35 19.39
C LEU A 95 3.74 13.73 20.64
N LEU A 96 4.98 14.10 20.96
CA LEU A 96 5.68 13.62 22.15
C LEU A 96 4.93 13.98 23.43
N GLU A 97 4.56 15.25 23.56
CA GLU A 97 3.90 15.78 24.77
C GLU A 97 2.49 15.21 24.94
N SER A 98 1.77 14.99 23.84
CA SER A 98 0.35 14.63 23.90
C SER A 98 0.06 13.13 23.87
N CYS A 99 0.91 12.33 23.21
CA CYS A 99 0.71 10.89 22.99
C CYS A 99 1.85 10.02 23.55
N GLY A 100 2.95 10.63 24.00
CA GLY A 100 4.12 9.92 24.51
C GLY A 100 5.06 9.40 23.40
N LEU A 101 6.18 8.83 23.84
CA LEU A 101 7.27 8.39 22.95
C LEU A 101 6.87 7.22 22.04
N ASP A 102 6.10 6.26 22.54
CA ASP A 102 5.70 5.05 21.79
C ASP A 102 4.82 5.40 20.58
N ALA A 103 3.77 6.19 20.80
CA ALA A 103 2.89 6.65 19.73
C ALA A 103 3.64 7.52 18.69
N MET A 104 4.56 8.39 19.13
CA MET A 104 5.41 9.14 18.21
C MET A 104 6.23 8.20 17.33
N MET A 105 6.89 7.19 17.91
CA MET A 105 7.70 6.24 17.15
C MET A 105 6.87 5.48 16.10
N LEU A 106 5.62 5.12 16.42
CA LEU A 106 4.69 4.48 15.51
C LEU A 106 4.33 5.38 14.31
N VAL A 107 4.09 6.69 14.55
CA VAL A 107 3.87 7.68 13.47
C VAL A 107 5.12 7.85 12.61
N LYS A 108 6.32 7.87 13.21
CA LYS A 108 7.59 7.95 12.47
C LYS A 108 7.82 6.71 11.61
N MET A 109 7.47 5.52 12.09
CA MET A 109 7.52 4.28 11.30
C MET A 109 6.62 4.35 10.07
N HIS A 110 5.40 4.90 10.20
CA HIS A 110 4.50 5.09 9.04
C HIS A 110 5.05 6.12 8.06
N THR A 111 5.59 7.24 8.56
CA THR A 111 6.22 8.27 7.72
C THR A 111 7.41 7.70 6.94
N PHE A 112 8.23 6.87 7.58
CA PHE A 112 9.31 6.13 6.93
C PHE A 112 8.78 5.20 5.83
N GLY A 113 7.70 4.46 6.10
CA GLY A 113 7.06 3.60 5.10
C GLY A 113 6.58 4.38 3.86
N ILE A 114 5.98 5.55 4.06
CA ILE A 114 5.57 6.43 2.95
C ILE A 114 6.79 6.93 2.17
N GLN A 115 7.84 7.39 2.84
CA GLN A 115 9.09 7.84 2.20
C GLN A 115 9.82 6.72 1.45
N LEU A 116 9.69 5.47 1.93
CA LEU A 116 10.24 4.30 1.26
C LEU A 116 9.48 4.02 -0.04
N VAL A 117 8.14 3.96 0.02
CA VAL A 117 7.30 3.54 -1.10
C VAL A 117 7.11 4.65 -2.14
N ALA A 118 7.07 5.93 -1.75
CA ALA A 118 6.80 7.04 -2.66
C ALA A 118 7.73 7.10 -3.90
N PRO A 119 9.07 7.12 -3.78
CA PRO A 119 9.95 7.16 -4.95
C PRO A 119 9.88 5.85 -5.75
N ILE A 120 9.69 4.71 -5.08
CA ILE A 120 9.52 3.41 -5.73
C ILE A 120 8.25 3.41 -6.60
N ALA A 121 7.15 3.94 -6.09
CA ALA A 121 5.89 4.05 -6.79
C ALA A 121 5.99 5.01 -7.99
N VAL A 122 6.61 6.18 -7.81
CA VAL A 122 6.79 7.16 -8.88
C VAL A 122 7.70 6.60 -9.99
N LEU A 123 8.87 6.06 -9.63
CA LEU A 123 9.79 5.49 -10.60
C LEU A 123 9.23 4.22 -11.25
N GLY A 124 8.53 3.38 -10.50
CA GLY A 124 7.80 2.23 -11.02
C GLY A 124 6.76 2.65 -12.06
N LEU A 125 5.90 3.62 -11.74
CA LEU A 125 4.91 4.10 -12.70
C LEU A 125 5.54 4.82 -13.91
N ALA A 126 6.59 5.60 -13.72
CA ALA A 126 7.22 6.36 -14.79
C ALA A 126 8.09 5.49 -15.72
N ILE A 127 8.73 4.45 -15.19
CA ILE A 127 9.69 3.63 -15.94
C ILE A 127 9.11 2.26 -16.29
N LEU A 128 8.54 1.52 -15.32
CA LEU A 128 8.06 0.15 -15.55
C LEU A 128 6.81 0.13 -16.41
N LEU A 129 5.87 1.05 -16.20
CA LEU A 129 4.61 1.09 -16.95
C LEU A 129 4.83 1.22 -18.48
N PRO A 130 5.62 2.20 -18.99
CA PRO A 130 5.89 2.28 -20.43
C PRO A 130 6.81 1.15 -20.93
N LEU A 131 7.70 0.64 -20.08
CA LEU A 131 8.58 -0.47 -20.42
C LEU A 131 7.79 -1.77 -20.65
N HIS A 132 6.80 -2.04 -19.81
CA HIS A 132 5.92 -3.21 -19.95
C HIS A 132 4.97 -3.06 -21.14
N SER A 133 4.46 -1.87 -21.43
CA SER A 133 3.56 -1.65 -22.58
C SER A 133 4.27 -1.79 -23.94
N CYS A 134 5.59 -1.60 -24.00
CA CYS A 134 6.37 -1.84 -25.21
C CYS A 134 6.60 -3.34 -25.50
N GLY A 135 6.44 -4.21 -24.50
CA GLY A 135 6.46 -5.66 -24.69
C GLY A 135 5.29 -6.08 -25.57
N ARG A 136 5.56 -6.70 -26.72
CA ARG A 136 4.52 -7.28 -27.59
C ARG A 136 4.43 -8.80 -27.44
N PHE A 137 5.01 -9.37 -26.39
CA PHE A 137 5.14 -10.81 -26.21
C PHE A 137 3.79 -11.50 -25.95
N LEU A 138 2.89 -10.85 -25.22
CA LEU A 138 1.52 -11.35 -25.03
C LEU A 138 0.66 -11.26 -26.29
N ALA A 139 0.98 -10.33 -27.20
CA ALA A 139 0.23 -10.13 -28.45
C ALA A 139 0.63 -11.14 -29.55
N SER A 140 1.79 -11.80 -29.43
CA SER A 140 2.27 -12.82 -30.37
C SER A 140 1.63 -14.20 -30.20
N GLY A 141 0.73 -14.39 -29.22
CA GLY A 141 -0.06 -15.62 -29.06
C GLY A 141 0.61 -16.76 -28.29
N ASP A 142 1.85 -16.57 -27.82
CA ASP A 142 2.64 -17.59 -27.11
C ASP A 142 2.38 -17.64 -25.58
N ALA A 143 1.43 -16.85 -25.08
CA ALA A 143 1.18 -16.74 -23.65
C ALA A 143 0.12 -17.74 -23.16
N LEU A 144 0.54 -18.70 -22.35
CA LEU A 144 -0.36 -19.56 -21.57
C LEU A 144 -1.11 -18.75 -20.50
N GLY A 145 -2.45 -18.72 -20.59
CA GLY A 145 -3.30 -18.85 -19.39
C GLY A 145 -4.19 -17.67 -18.98
N ASN A 146 -3.94 -16.41 -19.39
CA ASN A 146 -4.81 -15.30 -18.97
C ASN A 146 -4.77 -14.13 -19.97
N THR A 147 -5.93 -13.75 -20.52
CA THR A 147 -6.09 -12.73 -21.58
C THR A 147 -6.53 -11.35 -21.07
N SER A 148 -6.51 -11.12 -19.75
CA SER A 148 -6.84 -9.78 -19.21
C SER A 148 -5.83 -8.73 -19.68
N ARG A 149 -6.32 -7.51 -19.93
CA ARG A 149 -5.48 -6.39 -20.39
C ARG A 149 -4.42 -6.00 -19.35
N PHE A 150 -4.65 -6.34 -18.08
CA PHE A 150 -3.71 -6.09 -17.00
C PHE A 150 -2.42 -6.92 -17.13
N MET A 151 -2.47 -8.10 -17.75
CA MET A 151 -1.27 -8.93 -17.96
C MET A 151 -0.21 -8.20 -18.80
N ALA A 152 -0.61 -7.27 -19.67
CA ALA A 152 0.28 -6.45 -20.49
C ALA A 152 1.25 -5.58 -19.67
N TYR A 153 0.89 -5.23 -18.42
CA TYR A 153 1.71 -4.43 -17.52
C TYR A 153 2.50 -5.27 -16.51
N THR A 154 2.64 -6.57 -16.80
CA THR A 154 3.38 -7.49 -15.92
C THR A 154 4.65 -7.98 -16.62
N THR A 155 5.58 -8.51 -15.84
CA THR A 155 6.84 -9.10 -16.34
C THR A 155 6.59 -10.24 -17.35
N THR A 156 5.41 -10.86 -17.34
CA THR A 156 5.04 -11.91 -18.31
C THR A 156 4.97 -11.40 -19.75
N ASN A 157 4.84 -10.08 -19.97
CA ASN A 157 4.86 -9.47 -21.30
C ASN A 157 6.26 -9.25 -21.87
N ILE A 158 7.31 -9.67 -21.17
CA ILE A 158 8.70 -9.50 -21.61
C ILE A 158 9.19 -10.82 -22.21
N PRO A 159 9.73 -10.84 -23.45
CA PRO A 159 10.25 -12.05 -24.04
C PRO A 159 11.48 -12.57 -23.28
N PRO A 160 11.66 -13.90 -23.18
CA PRO A 160 12.85 -14.48 -22.55
C PRO A 160 14.12 -14.05 -23.29
N GLY A 161 15.16 -13.67 -22.54
CA GLY A 161 16.43 -13.16 -23.09
C GLY A 161 16.45 -11.66 -23.41
N SER A 162 15.36 -10.92 -23.13
CA SER A 162 15.34 -9.47 -23.33
C SER A 162 16.28 -8.72 -22.38
N PRO A 163 17.04 -7.71 -22.85
CA PRO A 163 17.86 -6.85 -21.99
C PRO A 163 17.03 -6.03 -20.98
N VAL A 164 15.71 -5.97 -21.15
CA VAL A 164 14.77 -5.31 -20.24
C VAL A 164 14.78 -5.92 -18.83
N LEU A 165 15.12 -7.21 -18.70
CA LEU A 165 15.25 -7.86 -17.40
C LEU A 165 16.47 -7.33 -16.61
N TRP A 166 17.55 -6.92 -17.30
CA TRP A 166 18.68 -6.26 -16.64
C TRP A 166 18.28 -4.90 -16.08
N LEU A 167 17.39 -4.17 -16.75
CA LEU A 167 16.88 -2.91 -16.22
C LEU A 167 16.06 -3.13 -14.94
N HIS A 168 15.23 -4.18 -14.88
CA HIS A 168 14.52 -4.54 -13.66
C HIS A 168 15.49 -4.84 -12.52
N PHE A 169 16.53 -5.63 -12.78
CA PHE A 169 17.57 -5.95 -11.80
C PHE A 169 18.28 -4.70 -11.28
N LEU A 170 18.74 -3.81 -12.16
CA LEU A 170 19.39 -2.56 -11.78
C LEU A 170 18.46 -1.66 -10.96
N LEU A 171 17.19 -1.57 -11.34
CA LEU A 171 16.20 -0.79 -10.60
C LEU A 171 15.93 -1.38 -9.22
N THR A 172 15.83 -2.71 -9.10
CA THR A 172 15.71 -3.38 -7.80
C THR A 172 16.91 -3.09 -6.92
N LEU A 173 18.14 -3.12 -7.45
CA LEU A 173 19.34 -2.73 -6.70
C LEU A 173 19.30 -1.26 -6.25
N ALA A 174 18.81 -0.36 -7.10
CA ALA A 174 18.63 1.04 -6.75
C ALA A 174 17.60 1.22 -5.62
N PHE A 175 16.48 0.49 -5.66
CA PHE A 175 15.44 0.53 -4.63
C PHE A 175 15.93 -0.05 -3.29
N ILE A 176 16.68 -1.15 -3.32
CA ILE A 176 17.31 -1.72 -2.12
C ILE A 176 18.30 -0.70 -1.53
N SER A 177 19.15 -0.12 -2.37
CA SER A 177 20.14 0.88 -1.95
C SER A 177 19.47 2.12 -1.34
N TRP A 178 18.37 2.58 -1.95
CA TRP A 178 17.53 3.65 -1.40
C TRP A 178 16.96 3.29 -0.03
N GLY A 179 16.38 2.09 0.11
CA GLY A 179 15.85 1.62 1.38
C GLY A 179 16.90 1.54 2.48
N CYS A 180 18.09 1.01 2.17
CA CYS A 180 19.22 0.97 3.10
C CYS A 180 19.71 2.36 3.50
N TRP A 181 19.84 3.28 2.53
CA TRP A 181 20.23 4.66 2.81
C TRP A 181 19.20 5.38 3.68
N LEU A 182 17.91 5.25 3.36
CA LEU A 182 16.82 5.86 4.10
C LEU A 182 16.74 5.30 5.54
N LEU A 183 16.92 3.99 5.70
CA LEU A 183 16.95 3.36 7.02
C LEU A 183 18.12 3.87 7.85
N LYS A 184 19.32 3.93 7.26
CA LYS A 184 20.51 4.47 7.94
C LYS A 184 20.32 5.93 8.34
N TRP A 185 19.71 6.72 7.47
CA TRP A 185 19.40 8.12 7.73
C TRP A 185 18.45 8.29 8.92
N HIS A 186 17.34 7.55 8.94
CA HIS A 186 16.37 7.60 10.04
C HIS A 186 16.95 7.07 11.35
N TYR A 187 17.75 6.00 11.29
CA TYR A 187 18.42 5.46 12.47
C TYR A 187 19.36 6.49 13.11
N HIS A 188 20.21 7.15 12.31
CA HIS A 188 21.11 8.18 12.79
C HIS A 188 20.38 9.39 13.39
N GLN A 189 19.22 9.77 12.82
CA GLN A 189 18.39 10.84 13.40
C GLN A 189 17.84 10.46 14.78
N GLN A 190 17.50 9.19 15.00
CA GLN A 190 17.01 8.70 16.28
C GLN A 190 18.12 8.66 17.33
N GLU A 191 19.32 8.18 16.97
CA GLU A 191 20.49 8.20 17.84
C GLU A 191 20.86 9.62 18.27
N ALA A 192 20.91 10.56 17.32
CA ALA A 192 21.18 11.97 17.61
C ALA A 192 20.14 12.58 18.58
N GLY A 193 18.86 12.20 18.42
CA GLY A 193 17.80 12.59 19.35
C GLY A 193 17.99 12.02 20.77
N GLN A 194 18.40 10.75 20.89
CA GLN A 194 18.67 10.12 22.18
C GLN A 194 19.84 10.79 22.93
N HIS A 195 20.94 11.10 22.25
CA HIS A 195 22.08 11.79 22.86
C HIS A 195 21.74 13.21 23.36
N SER A 196 20.87 13.93 22.65
CA SER A 196 20.40 15.24 23.08
C SER A 196 19.50 15.17 24.32
N MET A 197 18.69 14.13 24.47
CA MET A 197 17.87 13.94 25.67
C MET A 197 18.69 13.49 26.89
N GLY A 198 19.73 12.69 26.69
CA GLY A 198 20.59 12.20 27.77
C GLY A 198 21.51 13.26 28.39
N THR A 199 21.82 14.34 27.67
CA THR A 199 22.73 15.41 28.13
C THR A 199 22.02 16.58 28.80
N GLY A 200 20.70 16.73 28.65
CA GLY A 200 19.90 17.79 29.26
C GLY A 200 19.31 17.46 30.65
N VAL A 201 19.59 16.28 31.19
CA VAL A 201 19.10 15.79 32.50
C VAL A 201 20.21 15.79 33.57
N ALA A 202 21.40 16.31 33.24
CA ALA A 202 22.53 16.45 34.16
C ALA A 202 22.68 17.88 34.70
#